data_AF-A0A949MJ77-F1
#
_entry.id   AF-A0A949MJ77-F1
#
_cell.length_a   1.000
_cell.length_b   1.000
_cell.length_c   1.000
_cell.angle_alpha   90.00
_cell.angle_beta   90.00
_cell.angle_gamma   90.00
#
_symmetry.space_group_name_H-M   'P 1'
#
loop_
_entity.id
_entity.type
_entity.pdbx_description
1 polymer ?
#
loop_
_entity_poly.entity_id
_entity_poly.type
_entity_poly.pdbx_seq_one_letter_code
_entity_poly.pdbx_strand_id
1 'polypeptide(L)'
;DKALVQGLPGTEYESMFGLRGMHGSFSPVDVHNTLIANGPDFQQGYVDALPSGNVDVAPTVAQLLKLSLPQADGRALLEALAPAAGGVASTQYTLSPSTVAAAANASGLAFASPTDPSGATADARYPLGSYGIALNVKDLSANGQVWRYFDSAKAVRQ
;
A
#
# COMPACT_ATOMS: atom_id res chain seq x y z
N ASP A 1 7.70 -20.33 14.56
CA ASP A 1 8.50 -19.19 15.04
C ASP A 1 8.06 -17.91 14.35
N LYS A 2 7.47 -16.97 15.10
CA LYS A 2 7.16 -15.62 14.58
C LYS A 2 8.23 -14.69 15.11
N ALA A 3 9.10 -14.20 14.24
CA ALA A 3 9.98 -13.10 14.59
C ALA A 3 9.12 -11.87 14.94
N LEU A 4 9.45 -11.21 16.05
CA LEU A 4 8.82 -9.97 16.47
C LEU A 4 9.82 -8.85 16.23
N VAL A 5 9.43 -7.89 15.41
CA VAL A 5 10.10 -6.60 15.27
C VAL A 5 9.30 -5.62 16.13
N GLN A 6 9.86 -5.25 17.27
CA GLN A 6 9.27 -4.25 18.18
C GLN A 6 7.83 -4.52 18.63
N GLY A 7 7.51 -5.80 18.83
CA GLY A 7 6.18 -6.23 19.26
C GLY A 7 5.20 -6.47 18.12
N LEU A 8 5.55 -6.15 16.87
CA LEU A 8 4.77 -6.53 15.70
C LEU A 8 5.39 -7.76 15.01
N PRO A 9 4.58 -8.74 14.58
CA PRO A 9 5.10 -9.86 13.79
C PRO A 9 5.70 -9.38 12.47
N GLY A 10 6.96 -9.69 12.21
CA GLY A 10 7.65 -9.27 10.99
C GLY A 10 9.14 -9.58 11.01
N THR A 11 9.79 -9.33 9.88
CA THR A 11 11.25 -9.38 9.72
C THR A 11 11.65 -8.12 8.96
N GLU A 12 12.65 -7.42 9.49
CA GLU A 12 13.32 -6.30 8.82
C GLU A 12 14.80 -6.63 8.67
N TYR A 13 15.44 -6.04 7.65
CA TYR A 13 16.89 -6.11 7.47
C TYR A 13 17.40 -4.69 7.29
N GLU A 14 18.34 -4.28 8.14
CA GLU A 14 18.99 -2.99 8.10
C GLU A 14 20.50 -3.20 7.97
N SER A 15 21.15 -2.46 7.06
CA SER A 15 22.58 -2.62 6.77
C SER A 15 23.48 -1.52 7.33
N MET A 16 22.92 -0.42 7.85
CA MET A 16 23.72 0.76 8.22
C MET A 16 23.66 1.14 9.70
N PHE A 17 22.50 1.09 10.35
CA PHE A 17 22.38 1.43 11.76
C PHE A 17 21.64 0.31 12.52
N GLY A 18 21.55 0.46 13.84
CA GLY A 18 20.73 -0.41 14.69
C GLY A 18 19.47 0.36 15.09
N LEU A 19 18.66 0.73 14.11
CA LEU A 19 17.49 1.57 14.36
C LEU A 19 16.44 0.81 15.14
N ARG A 20 15.72 1.59 15.94
CA ARG A 20 14.52 1.12 16.60
C ARG A 20 13.28 1.46 15.79
N GLY A 21 13.31 1.25 14.48
CA GLY A 21 12.11 1.24 13.64
C GLY A 21 12.47 1.43 12.19
N MET A 22 11.75 0.76 11.30
CA MET A 22 11.92 0.83 9.85
C MET A 22 10.57 0.98 9.15
N HIS A 23 10.63 1.35 7.87
CA HIS A 23 9.47 1.42 6.99
C HIS A 23 9.88 1.03 5.56
N GLY A 24 8.90 0.98 4.66
CA GLY A 24 9.13 0.70 3.23
C GLY A 24 8.89 -0.77 2.86
N SER A 25 8.34 -1.56 3.78
CA SER A 25 7.80 -2.86 3.46
C SER A 25 6.46 -2.75 2.72
N PHE A 26 5.99 -3.89 2.23
CA PHE A 26 4.69 -4.06 1.59
C PHE A 26 3.62 -4.63 2.53
N SER A 27 3.89 -4.61 3.84
CA SER A 27 2.94 -4.98 4.88
C SER A 27 1.82 -3.94 4.99
N PRO A 28 0.56 -4.34 5.27
CA PRO A 28 -0.49 -3.38 5.62
C PRO A 28 -0.10 -2.40 6.74
N VAL A 29 0.80 -2.82 7.64
CA VAL A 29 1.31 -1.95 8.73
C VAL A 29 2.06 -0.72 8.20
N ASP A 30 2.82 -0.86 7.11
CA ASP A 30 3.57 0.24 6.50
C ASP A 30 2.73 1.00 5.46
N VAL A 31 1.84 0.28 4.77
CA VAL A 31 1.07 0.82 3.64
C VAL A 31 -0.16 1.60 4.12
N HIS A 32 -0.88 1.12 5.13
CA HIS A 32 -2.12 1.74 5.62
C HIS A 32 -1.80 2.90 6.57
N ASN A 33 -1.72 4.10 6.00
CA ASN A 33 -1.45 5.35 6.71
C ASN A 33 -2.74 6.08 7.07
N THR A 34 -2.66 7.05 7.99
CA THR A 34 -3.80 7.89 8.37
C THR A 34 -3.77 9.23 7.64
N LEU A 35 -4.87 9.56 6.95
CA LEU A 35 -5.14 10.89 6.41
C LEU A 35 -6.29 11.52 7.21
N ILE A 36 -6.09 12.74 7.70
CA ILE A 36 -7.12 13.52 8.40
C ILE A 36 -7.27 14.84 7.66
N ALA A 37 -8.51 15.17 7.31
CA ALA A 37 -8.88 16.44 6.73
C ALA A 37 -9.97 17.13 7.58
N ASN A 38 -9.86 18.44 7.74
CA ASN A 38 -10.83 19.23 8.47
C ASN A 38 -11.01 20.61 7.81
N GLY A 39 -12.25 21.01 7.62
CA GLY A 39 -12.61 22.28 7.01
C GLY A 39 -14.09 22.31 6.63
N PRO A 40 -14.63 23.48 6.25
CA PRO A 40 -16.03 23.65 5.89
C PRO A 40 -16.44 22.86 4.63
N ASP A 41 -15.46 22.54 3.77
CA ASP A 41 -15.68 21.83 2.52
C ASP A 41 -15.65 20.30 2.67
N PHE A 42 -15.26 19.78 3.83
CA PHE A 42 -15.24 18.34 4.13
C PHE A 42 -16.50 17.93 4.91
N GLN A 43 -16.92 16.67 4.74
CA GLN A 43 -17.97 16.09 5.58
C GLN A 43 -17.50 16.00 7.04
N GLN A 44 -18.39 16.31 7.98
CA GLN A 44 -18.09 16.25 9.41
C GLN A 44 -18.25 14.84 9.95
N GLY A 45 -17.26 14.36 10.72
CA GLY A 45 -17.31 13.03 11.35
C GLY A 45 -17.36 11.87 10.36
N TYR A 46 -17.04 12.12 9.09
CA TYR A 46 -17.03 11.11 8.04
C TYR A 46 -15.75 10.28 8.10
N VAL A 47 -15.90 8.96 8.05
CA VAL A 47 -14.80 8.01 7.91
C VAL A 47 -14.90 7.45 6.50
N ASP A 48 -13.91 7.75 5.68
CA ASP A 48 -13.87 7.25 4.32
C ASP A 48 -13.47 5.77 4.28
N ALA A 49 -14.32 4.95 3.66
CA ALA A 49 -14.08 3.52 3.49
C ALA A 49 -13.47 3.18 2.11
N LEU A 50 -13.40 4.15 1.20
CA LEU A 50 -12.80 3.97 -0.11
C LEU A 50 -11.27 4.06 -0.02
N PRO A 51 -10.53 3.33 -0.88
CA PRO A 51 -9.09 3.44 -0.90
C PRO A 51 -8.66 4.84 -1.36
N SER A 52 -7.65 5.37 -0.68
CA SER A 52 -6.97 6.63 -1.00
C SER A 52 -5.46 6.45 -0.91
N GLY A 53 -4.71 7.34 -1.55
CA GLY A 53 -3.25 7.39 -1.45
C GLY A 53 -2.72 8.82 -1.49
N ASN A 54 -1.43 8.99 -1.21
CA ASN A 54 -0.79 10.32 -1.21
C ASN A 54 -0.97 11.06 -2.54
N VAL A 55 -1.05 10.33 -3.65
CA VAL A 55 -1.30 10.88 -4.99
C VAL A 55 -2.64 11.63 -5.09
N ASP A 56 -3.63 11.27 -4.27
CA ASP A 56 -4.97 11.88 -4.28
C ASP A 56 -5.02 13.22 -3.53
N VAL A 57 -3.99 13.56 -2.74
CA VAL A 57 -3.96 14.79 -1.94
C VAL A 57 -3.90 16.02 -2.85
N ALA A 58 -2.99 16.03 -3.82
CA ALA A 58 -2.83 17.16 -4.75
C ALA A 58 -4.11 17.48 -5.56
N PRO A 59 -4.76 16.52 -6.25
CA PRO A 59 -6.00 16.78 -6.97
C PRO A 59 -7.17 17.16 -6.03
N THR A 60 -7.21 16.64 -4.79
CA THR A 60 -8.21 17.06 -3.79
C THR A 60 -8.03 18.53 -3.40
N VAL A 61 -6.80 18.96 -3.10
CA VAL A 61 -6.52 20.36 -2.77
C VAL A 61 -6.80 21.28 -3.96
N ALA A 62 -6.47 20.85 -5.19
CA ALA A 62 -6.79 21.61 -6.40
C ALA A 62 -8.31 21.79 -6.58
N GLN A 63 -9.10 20.74 -6.33
CA GLN A 63 -10.56 20.81 -6.36
C GLN A 63 -11.10 21.88 -5.38
N LEU A 64 -10.60 21.90 -4.14
CA LEU A 64 -11.00 22.89 -3.12
C LEU A 64 -10.65 24.33 -3.54
N LEU A 65 -9.45 24.51 -4.09
CA LEU A 65 -8.96 25.81 -4.55
C LEU A 65 -9.50 26.22 -5.92
N LYS A 66 -10.32 25.37 -6.57
CA LYS A 66 -10.84 25.57 -7.93
C LYS A 66 -9.73 25.77 -8.96
N LEU A 67 -8.63 25.02 -8.79
CA LEU A 67 -7.47 25.00 -9.68
C LEU A 67 -7.49 23.74 -10.54
N SER A 68 -6.89 23.84 -11.73
CA SER A 68 -6.71 22.68 -12.62
C SER A 68 -5.31 22.09 -12.45
N LEU A 69 -5.24 20.79 -12.16
CA LEU A 69 -4.00 20.01 -12.15
C LEU A 69 -4.13 18.79 -13.09
N PRO A 70 -4.16 19.00 -14.42
CA PRO A 70 -4.46 17.94 -15.39
C PRO A 70 -3.34 16.90 -15.54
N GLN A 71 -2.20 17.10 -14.87
CA GLN A 71 -1.04 16.21 -14.89
C GLN A 71 -0.79 15.56 -13.52
N ALA A 72 -1.62 15.86 -12.51
CA ALA A 72 -1.52 15.17 -11.24
C ALA A 72 -2.01 13.72 -11.40
N ASP A 73 -1.28 12.80 -10.81
CA ASP A 73 -1.76 11.43 -10.62
C ASP A 73 -2.91 11.39 -9.60
N GLY A 74 -3.61 10.25 -9.54
CA GLY A 74 -4.69 10.01 -8.59
C GLY A 74 -6.02 10.65 -8.99
N ARG A 75 -6.87 10.87 -7.99
CA ARG A 75 -8.20 11.48 -8.11
C ARG A 75 -8.47 12.42 -6.95
N ALA A 76 -9.38 13.37 -7.13
CA ALA A 76 -9.94 14.07 -5.99
C ALA A 76 -10.78 13.10 -5.15
N LEU A 77 -10.63 13.16 -3.82
CA LEU A 77 -11.42 12.40 -2.84
C LEU A 77 -12.78 13.09 -2.64
N LEU A 78 -13.57 13.15 -3.70
CA LEU A 78 -14.85 13.85 -3.74
C LEU A 78 -15.88 13.27 -2.75
N GLU A 79 -15.75 11.99 -2.43
CA GLU A 79 -16.55 11.32 -1.41
C GLU A 79 -16.32 11.87 0.00
N ALA A 80 -15.17 12.50 0.27
CA ALA A 80 -14.89 13.13 1.55
C ALA A 80 -15.42 14.57 1.63
N LEU A 81 -15.80 15.17 0.50
CA LEU A 81 -16.26 16.56 0.45
C LEU A 81 -17.74 16.69 0.79
N ALA A 82 -18.11 17.81 1.39
CA ALA A 82 -19.51 18.16 1.62
C ALA A 82 -20.23 18.38 0.28
N PRO A 83 -21.55 18.11 0.18
CA PRO A 83 -22.29 18.32 -1.08
C PRO A 83 -22.17 19.75 -1.63
N ALA A 84 -22.12 20.75 -0.75
CA ALA A 84 -21.95 22.16 -1.13
C ALA A 84 -20.58 22.47 -1.77
N ALA A 85 -19.55 21.66 -1.48
CA ALA A 85 -18.21 21.77 -2.04
C ALA A 85 -18.02 20.88 -3.29
N GLY A 86 -19.10 20.30 -3.83
CA GLY A 86 -19.06 19.40 -4.97
C GLY A 86 -18.76 17.94 -4.61
N GLY A 87 -19.02 17.55 -3.36
CA GLY A 87 -18.88 16.16 -2.93
C GLY A 87 -19.86 15.22 -3.62
N VAL A 88 -19.45 13.97 -3.78
CA VAL A 88 -20.27 12.90 -4.36
C VAL A 88 -20.49 11.77 -3.37
N ALA A 89 -21.60 11.04 -3.49
CA ALA A 89 -21.84 9.90 -2.62
C ALA A 89 -20.84 8.77 -2.91
N SER A 90 -20.28 8.15 -1.88
CA SER A 90 -19.36 7.00 -2.02
C SER A 90 -19.99 5.82 -2.77
N THR A 91 -21.32 5.71 -2.77
CA THR A 91 -22.09 4.72 -3.54
C THR A 91 -21.97 4.88 -5.07
N GLN A 92 -21.44 5.99 -5.56
CA GLN A 92 -21.14 6.17 -6.98
C GLN A 92 -19.88 5.42 -7.43
N TYR A 93 -19.06 4.96 -6.48
CA TYR A 93 -17.86 4.20 -6.76
C TYR A 93 -18.12 2.70 -6.58
N THR A 94 -17.51 1.90 -7.46
CA THR A 94 -17.45 0.45 -7.32
C THR A 94 -16.06 0.02 -6.90
N LEU A 95 -15.95 -0.63 -5.74
CA LEU A 95 -14.69 -1.18 -5.22
C LEU A 95 -14.56 -2.65 -5.59
N SER A 96 -13.47 -2.99 -6.27
CA SER A 96 -13.14 -4.35 -6.73
C SER A 96 -11.74 -4.74 -6.24
N PRO A 97 -11.62 -5.38 -5.06
CA PRO A 97 -10.35 -5.94 -4.60
C PRO A 97 -9.94 -7.13 -5.46
N SER A 98 -8.65 -7.26 -5.74
CA SER A 98 -8.10 -8.41 -6.46
C SER A 98 -6.65 -8.70 -6.05
N THR A 99 -6.18 -9.90 -6.38
CA THR A 99 -4.78 -10.30 -6.20
C THR A 99 -4.15 -10.49 -7.56
N VAL A 100 -3.06 -9.76 -7.81
CA VAL A 100 -2.18 -9.97 -8.95
C VAL A 100 -1.08 -10.93 -8.52
N ALA A 101 -1.08 -12.13 -9.08
CA ALA A 101 -0.01 -13.11 -8.86
C ALA A 101 1.03 -13.04 -9.97
N ALA A 102 2.29 -13.33 -9.63
CA ALA A 102 3.31 -13.56 -10.65
C ALA A 102 2.92 -14.75 -11.54
N ALA A 103 3.22 -14.66 -12.84
CA ALA A 103 2.91 -15.73 -13.80
C ALA A 103 3.67 -17.04 -13.49
N ALA A 104 4.82 -16.94 -12.83
CA ALA A 104 5.60 -18.06 -12.34
C ALA A 104 6.25 -17.71 -11.00
N ASN A 105 6.53 -18.74 -10.20
CA ASN A 105 7.29 -18.59 -8.97
C ASN A 105 8.75 -18.25 -9.28
N ALA A 106 9.36 -17.43 -8.43
CA ALA A 106 10.81 -17.25 -8.42
C ALA A 106 11.44 -18.53 -7.88
N SER A 107 12.19 -19.25 -8.72
CA SER A 107 12.80 -20.54 -8.40
C SER A 107 14.33 -20.47 -8.47
N GLY A 108 15.00 -21.52 -7.97
CA GLY A 108 16.47 -21.57 -7.97
C GLY A 108 17.12 -20.60 -6.98
N LEU A 109 16.37 -20.12 -5.99
CA LEU A 109 16.89 -19.21 -4.98
C LEU A 109 17.79 -19.97 -4.00
N ALA A 110 19.00 -19.47 -3.80
CA ALA A 110 19.87 -19.89 -2.70
C ALA A 110 19.57 -19.04 -1.46
N PHE A 111 19.65 -19.65 -0.28
CA PHE A 111 19.56 -18.93 0.98
C PHE A 111 20.94 -18.79 1.59
N ALA A 112 21.24 -17.63 2.14
CA ALA A 112 22.44 -17.42 2.94
C ALA A 112 22.12 -17.65 4.43
N SER A 113 23.13 -18.07 5.18
CA SER A 113 23.06 -18.18 6.63
C SER A 113 22.85 -16.80 7.25
N PRO A 114 21.85 -16.62 8.14
CA PRO A 114 21.61 -15.33 8.79
C PRO A 114 22.71 -14.93 9.77
N THR A 115 23.64 -15.83 10.11
CA THR A 115 24.77 -15.56 11.01
C THR A 115 26.06 -15.20 10.27
N ASP A 116 26.07 -15.25 8.93
CA ASP A 116 27.19 -14.79 8.11
C ASP A 116 26.80 -13.48 7.40
N PRO A 117 27.27 -12.32 7.90
CA PRO A 117 26.89 -11.02 7.35
C PRO A 117 27.46 -10.77 5.94
N SER A 118 28.42 -11.57 5.47
CA SER A 118 28.92 -11.47 4.10
C SER A 118 27.97 -12.08 3.06
N GLY A 119 27.01 -12.91 3.51
CA GLY A 119 26.14 -13.69 2.65
C GLY A 119 26.84 -14.83 1.89
N ALA A 120 28.12 -15.11 2.16
CA ALA A 120 28.90 -16.11 1.44
C ALA A 120 28.53 -17.56 1.85
N THR A 121 28.12 -17.76 3.10
CA THR A 121 27.75 -19.08 3.62
C THR A 121 26.31 -19.41 3.21
N ALA A 122 26.13 -20.41 2.36
CA ALA A 122 24.81 -20.92 2.02
C ALA A 122 24.15 -21.66 3.20
N ASP A 123 22.85 -21.48 3.39
CA ASP A 123 22.04 -22.25 4.32
C ASP A 123 21.61 -23.59 3.68
N ALA A 124 22.41 -24.62 3.93
CA ALA A 124 22.22 -25.96 3.37
C ALA A 124 20.91 -26.65 3.82
N ARG A 125 20.19 -26.12 4.83
CA ARG A 125 18.87 -26.64 5.23
C ARG A 125 17.81 -26.39 4.16
N TYR A 126 18.03 -25.41 3.28
CA TYR A 126 17.10 -25.03 2.22
C TYR A 126 17.85 -24.99 0.87
N PRO A 127 18.14 -26.14 0.24
CA PRO A 127 19.04 -26.21 -0.92
C PRO A 127 18.48 -25.56 -2.20
N LEU A 128 17.15 -25.47 -2.35
CA LEU A 128 16.48 -24.76 -3.44
C LEU A 128 15.21 -24.07 -2.92
N GLY A 129 15.17 -22.75 -3.04
CA GLY A 129 14.02 -21.93 -2.69
C GLY A 129 13.11 -21.65 -3.87
N SER A 130 11.81 -21.72 -3.64
CA SER A 130 10.79 -21.22 -4.55
C SER A 130 9.85 -20.27 -3.79
N TYR A 131 9.56 -19.11 -4.37
CA TYR A 131 8.60 -18.15 -3.80
C TYR A 131 7.58 -17.71 -4.85
N GLY A 132 6.31 -17.72 -4.44
CA GLY A 132 5.26 -16.98 -5.12
C GLY A 132 5.14 -15.58 -4.52
N ILE A 133 4.86 -14.59 -5.36
CA ILE A 133 4.55 -13.22 -4.91
C ILE A 133 3.10 -12.93 -5.27
N ALA A 134 2.33 -12.54 -4.27
CA ALA A 134 0.96 -12.08 -4.40
C ALA A 134 0.89 -10.59 -4.05
N LEU A 135 0.34 -9.80 -4.99
CA LEU A 135 0.12 -8.37 -4.85
C LEU A 135 -1.39 -8.12 -4.71
N ASN A 136 -1.83 -7.67 -3.54
CA ASN A 136 -3.22 -7.29 -3.32
C ASN A 136 -3.41 -5.84 -3.75
N VAL A 137 -4.41 -5.62 -4.60
CA VAL A 137 -4.79 -4.30 -5.13
C VAL A 137 -6.27 -4.08 -4.97
N LYS A 138 -6.67 -2.81 -4.97
CA LYS A 138 -8.06 -2.37 -4.93
C LYS A 138 -8.30 -1.47 -6.14
N ASP A 139 -9.15 -1.92 -7.05
CA ASP A 139 -9.61 -1.08 -8.15
C ASP A 139 -10.88 -0.35 -7.72
N LEU A 140 -10.85 0.97 -7.83
CA LEU A 140 -12.02 1.82 -7.63
C LEU A 140 -12.44 2.36 -8.99
N SER A 141 -13.71 2.20 -9.35
CA SER A 141 -14.23 2.68 -10.63
C SER A 141 -15.43 3.60 -10.47
N ALA A 142 -15.47 4.65 -11.28
CA ALA A 142 -16.60 5.58 -11.43
C ALA A 142 -16.46 6.33 -12.76
N ASN A 143 -17.59 6.70 -13.37
CA ASN A 143 -17.62 7.53 -14.60
C ASN A 143 -16.72 7.00 -15.76
N GLY A 144 -16.61 5.68 -15.90
CA GLY A 144 -15.76 5.05 -16.93
C GLY A 144 -14.25 5.12 -16.65
N GLN A 145 -13.84 5.67 -15.50
CA GLN A 145 -12.47 5.67 -15.03
C GLN A 145 -12.23 4.55 -14.00
N VAL A 146 -10.99 4.11 -13.89
CA VAL A 146 -10.53 3.13 -12.91
C VAL A 146 -9.23 3.61 -12.29
N TRP A 147 -9.19 3.65 -10.95
CA TRP A 147 -8.00 3.96 -10.17
C TRP A 147 -7.58 2.72 -9.38
N ARG A 148 -6.31 2.33 -9.49
CA ARG A 148 -5.77 1.17 -8.82
C ARG A 148 -4.93 1.59 -7.62
N TYR A 149 -5.27 1.03 -6.47
CA TYR A 149 -4.56 1.22 -5.22
C TYR A 149 -3.82 -0.03 -4.82
N PHE A 150 -2.55 0.12 -4.45
CA PHE A 150 -1.79 -0.94 -3.81
C PHE A 150 -2.25 -1.11 -2.36
N ASP A 151 -2.51 -2.34 -1.94
CA ASP A 151 -2.98 -2.64 -0.58
C ASP A 151 -1.93 -3.37 0.25
N SER A 152 -1.34 -4.43 -0.30
CA SER A 152 -0.27 -5.20 0.36
C SER A 152 0.40 -6.15 -0.62
N ALA A 153 1.60 -6.61 -0.29
CA ALA A 153 2.21 -7.74 -0.99
C ALA A 153 2.88 -8.69 -0.01
N LYS A 154 2.92 -9.97 -0.39
CA LYS A 154 3.59 -11.01 0.39
C LYS A 154 4.30 -12.00 -0.52
N ALA A 155 5.56 -12.28 -0.19
CA ALA A 155 6.27 -13.43 -0.70
C ALA A 155 5.92 -14.67 0.14
N VAL A 156 5.48 -15.74 -0.52
CA VAL A 156 5.10 -17.01 0.09
C VAL A 156 6.03 -18.09 -0.42
N ARG A 157 6.81 -18.68 0.49
CA ARG A 157 7.63 -19.86 0.17
C ARG A 157 6.71 -21.00 -0.25
N GLN A 158 7.04 -21.66 -1.35
CA GLN A 158 6.35 -22.82 -1.88
C GLN A 158 6.93 -24.11 -1.33
#